data_AF-A0A2W0A901-F1
#
_entry.id   AF-A0A2W0A901-F1
#
_cell.length_a   1.000
_cell.length_b   1.000
_cell.length_c   1.000
_cell.angle_alpha   90.00
_cell.angle_beta   90.00
_cell.angle_gamma   90.00
#
_symmetry.space_group_name_H-M   'P 1'
#
loop_
_entity.id
_entity.type
_entity.pdbx_description
1 polymer ?
#
loop_
_entity_poly.entity_id
_entity_poly.type
_entity_poly.pdbx_seq_one_letter_code
_entity_poly.pdbx_strand_id
1 'polypeptide(L)'
;VPAPSFSLGTPSPASLTMVNNSFSQPVTVKITPTNLAGVITPSCGNLPTGVSCLFSPSTINVNGAPTTFAVVFEANGAATPSMLNNITINGAATINGNPVNSSVGLI
;
A
#
# COMPACT_ATOMS: atom_id res chain seq x y z
N VAL A 1 22.64 6.48 -16.09
CA VAL A 1 21.39 6.72 -15.32
C VAL A 1 20.90 5.40 -14.75
N PRO A 2 20.64 5.30 -13.44
CA PRO A 2 20.01 4.11 -12.84
C PRO A 2 18.69 3.74 -13.53
N ALA A 3 18.35 2.44 -13.55
CA ALA A 3 17.06 1.98 -14.05
C ALA A 3 15.90 2.55 -13.19
N PRO A 4 14.72 2.79 -13.78
CA PRO A 4 13.55 3.23 -13.02
C PRO A 4 13.19 2.27 -11.90
N SER A 5 13.07 2.78 -10.68
CA SER A 5 12.65 2.01 -9.51
C SER A 5 11.94 2.91 -8.50
N PHE A 6 11.34 2.30 -7.48
CA PHE A 6 10.84 3.02 -6.32
C PHE A 6 10.85 2.13 -5.07
N SER A 7 10.81 2.75 -3.91
CA SER A 7 10.59 2.06 -2.64
C SER A 7 9.34 2.57 -1.93
N LEU A 8 8.61 1.64 -1.31
CA LEU A 8 7.61 1.97 -0.30
C LEU A 8 8.28 2.12 1.06
N GLY A 9 8.00 3.23 1.74
CA GLY A 9 8.46 3.49 3.11
C GLY A 9 7.61 2.76 4.14
N THR A 10 8.12 2.71 5.38
CA THR A 10 7.40 2.13 6.51
C THR A 10 6.00 2.75 6.65
N PRO A 11 4.94 1.94 6.74
CA PRO A 11 3.59 2.44 6.92
C PRO A 11 3.43 3.15 8.27
N SER A 12 2.60 4.18 8.32
CA SER A 12 2.28 4.90 9.55
C SER A 12 0.76 5.10 9.68
N PRO A 13 0.12 4.55 10.72
CA PRO A 13 0.70 3.70 11.76
C PRO A 13 1.19 2.34 11.20
N ALA A 14 2.19 1.75 11.87
CA ALA A 14 2.78 0.48 11.46
C ALA A 14 1.90 -0.74 11.81
N SER A 15 1.11 -0.60 12.88
CA SER A 15 0.15 -1.59 13.36
C SER A 15 -1.26 -1.02 13.42
N LEU A 16 -2.25 -1.90 13.29
CA LEU A 16 -3.65 -1.54 13.34
C LEU A 16 -4.39 -2.45 14.31
N THR A 17 -5.38 -1.88 14.99
CA THR A 17 -6.40 -2.63 15.71
C THR A 17 -7.75 -2.32 15.09
N MET A 18 -8.51 -3.35 14.76
CA MET A 18 -9.85 -3.21 14.18
C MET A 18 -10.79 -4.18 14.87
N VAL A 19 -12.06 -3.82 14.92
CA VAL A 19 -13.12 -4.71 15.40
C VAL A 19 -13.97 -5.14 14.22
N ASN A 20 -14.85 -6.11 14.45
CA ASN A 20 -15.76 -6.55 13.41
C ASN A 20 -16.64 -5.39 12.92
N ASN A 21 -16.94 -5.35 11.62
CA ASN A 21 -17.75 -4.29 10.99
C ASN A 21 -17.19 -2.87 11.21
N SER A 22 -15.86 -2.69 11.13
CA SER A 22 -15.21 -1.38 11.32
C SER A 22 -14.23 -1.02 10.21
N PHE A 23 -13.84 0.25 10.18
CA PHE A 23 -12.74 0.76 9.36
C PHE A 23 -11.51 1.01 10.24
N SER A 24 -10.32 0.85 9.66
CA SER A 24 -9.09 1.26 10.31
C SER A 24 -8.92 2.78 10.27
N GLN A 25 -8.00 3.29 11.08
CA GLN A 25 -7.41 4.59 10.81
C GLN A 25 -6.64 4.54 9.48
N PRO A 26 -6.53 5.65 8.73
CA PRO A 26 -5.74 5.71 7.52
C PRO A 26 -4.26 5.40 7.79
N VAL A 27 -3.70 4.47 7.01
CA VAL A 27 -2.28 4.17 6.96
C VAL A 27 -1.66 4.94 5.81
N THR A 28 -0.72 5.81 6.13
CA THR A 28 0.05 6.56 5.12
C THR A 28 1.29 5.77 4.72
N VAL A 29 1.52 5.66 3.42
CA VAL A 29 2.73 5.05 2.84
C VAL A 29 3.42 6.07 1.95
N LYS A 30 4.74 6.22 2.14
CA LYS A 30 5.59 7.06 1.30
C LYS A 30 6.13 6.28 0.11
N ILE A 31 6.14 6.89 -1.06
CA ILE A 31 6.84 6.41 -2.25
C ILE A 31 8.10 7.25 -2.44
N THR A 32 9.25 6.58 -2.61
CA THR A 32 10.52 7.23 -2.97
C THR A 32 10.97 6.73 -4.34
N PRO A 33 10.76 7.50 -5.42
CA PRO A 33 11.16 7.09 -6.76
C PRO A 33 12.66 7.28 -7.02
N THR A 34 13.20 6.49 -7.94
CA THR A 34 14.52 6.67 -8.56
C THR A 34 14.32 6.63 -10.08
N ASN A 35 14.54 7.76 -10.77
CA ASN A 35 14.34 7.90 -12.22
C ASN A 35 12.98 7.36 -12.72
N LEU A 36 11.94 7.47 -11.89
CA LEU A 36 10.61 6.93 -12.19
C LEU A 36 9.63 8.07 -12.44
N ALA A 37 9.06 8.06 -13.64
CA ALA A 37 7.90 8.84 -14.03
C ALA A 37 6.85 7.89 -14.59
N GLY A 38 5.68 7.80 -13.94
CA GLY A 38 4.64 6.83 -14.28
C GLY A 38 3.57 6.70 -13.21
N VAL A 39 2.61 5.81 -13.48
CA VAL A 39 1.50 5.54 -12.56
C VAL A 39 1.80 4.28 -11.76
N ILE A 40 1.70 4.40 -10.44
CA ILE A 40 1.76 3.28 -9.50
C ILE A 40 0.34 2.91 -9.09
N THR A 41 -0.01 1.64 -9.23
CA THR A 41 -1.26 1.07 -8.72
C THR A 41 -0.96 0.32 -7.43
N PRO A 42 -1.50 0.77 -6.28
CA PRO A 42 -1.34 0.08 -5.02
C PRO A 42 -2.29 -1.11 -4.92
N SER A 43 -1.90 -2.13 -4.16
CA SER A 43 -2.73 -3.27 -3.83
C SER A 43 -2.35 -3.83 -2.47
N CYS A 44 -3.23 -4.64 -1.89
CA CYS A 44 -2.94 -5.38 -0.67
C CYS A 44 -2.72 -6.86 -0.97
N GLY A 45 -1.82 -7.48 -0.22
CA GLY A 45 -1.62 -8.92 -0.16
C GLY A 45 -1.78 -9.41 1.28
N ASN A 46 -1.96 -10.73 1.42
CA ASN A 46 -2.09 -11.40 2.72
C ASN A 46 -3.20 -10.82 3.62
N LEU A 47 -4.31 -10.38 3.01
CA LEU A 47 -5.44 -9.87 3.77
C LEU A 47 -6.13 -11.01 4.54
N PRO A 48 -6.45 -10.80 5.83
CA PRO A 48 -7.32 -11.70 6.57
C PRO A 48 -8.67 -11.89 5.86
N THR A 49 -9.30 -13.04 6.08
CA THR A 49 -10.67 -13.27 5.59
C THR A 49 -11.59 -12.18 6.13
N GLY A 50 -12.37 -11.59 5.22
CA GLY A 50 -13.30 -10.51 5.55
C GLY A 50 -12.69 -9.12 5.62
N VAL A 51 -11.39 -8.96 5.33
CA VAL A 51 -10.74 -7.65 5.27
C VAL A 51 -10.52 -7.22 3.82
N SER A 52 -10.87 -5.98 3.49
CA SER A 52 -10.60 -5.34 2.19
C SER A 52 -9.76 -4.06 2.36
N CYS A 53 -9.17 -3.59 1.26
CA CYS A 53 -8.36 -2.37 1.22
C CYS A 53 -9.01 -1.30 0.34
N LEU A 54 -8.98 -0.07 0.84
CA LEU A 54 -9.48 1.12 0.20
C LEU A 54 -8.33 2.11 0.06
N PHE A 55 -7.85 2.31 -1.17
CA PHE A 55 -6.72 3.21 -1.46
C PHE A 55 -7.21 4.61 -1.85
N SER A 56 -6.56 5.63 -1.30
CA SER A 56 -6.81 7.02 -1.63
C SER A 56 -5.49 7.77 -1.85
N PRO A 57 -5.17 8.16 -3.10
CA PRO A 57 -5.88 7.81 -4.34
C PRO A 57 -5.71 6.32 -4.72
N SER A 58 -6.57 5.80 -5.59
CA SER A 58 -6.49 4.42 -6.10
C SER A 58 -5.36 4.20 -7.13
N THR A 59 -4.77 5.27 -7.63
CA THR A 59 -3.57 5.27 -8.49
C THR A 59 -2.73 6.51 -8.16
N ILE A 60 -1.42 6.36 -8.13
CA ILE A 60 -0.49 7.44 -7.77
C ILE A 60 0.33 7.82 -9.00
N ASN A 61 0.18 9.06 -9.47
CA ASN A 61 1.06 9.59 -10.50
C ASN A 61 2.36 10.07 -9.84
N VAL A 62 3.48 9.46 -10.23
CA VAL A 62 4.81 9.79 -9.74
C VAL A 62 5.59 10.43 -10.88
N ASN A 63 6.24 11.56 -10.61
CA ASN A 63 7.07 12.27 -11.58
C ASN A 63 8.43 12.65 -10.98
N GLY A 64 9.19 11.63 -10.57
CA GLY A 64 10.54 11.78 -10.01
C GLY A 64 10.65 12.36 -8.59
N ALA A 65 9.56 12.87 -8.01
CA ALA A 65 9.53 13.38 -6.64
C ALA A 65 8.86 12.38 -5.66
N PRO A 66 9.30 12.33 -4.38
CA PRO A 66 8.61 11.57 -3.35
C PRO A 66 7.16 12.01 -3.20
N THR A 67 6.27 11.05 -2.95
CA THR A 67 4.83 11.28 -2.75
C THR A 67 4.28 10.30 -1.72
N THR A 68 3.01 10.41 -1.39
CA THR A 68 2.32 9.53 -0.44
C THR A 68 0.97 9.06 -0.98
N PHE A 69 0.47 7.96 -0.44
CA PHE A 69 -0.92 7.56 -0.54
C PHE A 69 -1.40 7.01 0.80
N ALA A 70 -2.71 7.00 0.99
CA ALA A 70 -3.35 6.40 2.14
C ALA A 70 -4.02 5.08 1.75
N VAL A 71 -4.03 4.15 2.70
CA VAL A 71 -4.88 2.96 2.65
C VAL A 71 -5.69 2.87 3.94
N VAL A 72 -6.98 2.57 3.78
CA VAL A 72 -7.88 2.22 4.87
C VAL A 72 -8.27 0.76 4.70
N PHE A 73 -8.31 0.03 5.81
CA PHE A 73 -8.77 -1.35 5.83
C PHE A 73 -10.20 -1.38 6.33
N GLU A 74 -11.03 -2.18 5.68
CA GLU A 74 -12.41 -2.42 6.09
C GLU A 74 -12.54 -3.87 6.52
N ALA A 75 -13.03 -4.10 7.73
CA ALA A 75 -13.32 -5.40 8.30
C ALA A 75 -14.83 -5.65 8.20
N ASN A 76 -15.24 -6.62 7.38
CA ASN A 76 -16.61 -7.10 7.35
C ASN A 76 -16.86 -8.14 8.45
N GLY A 77 -18.13 -8.54 8.63
CA GLY A 77 -18.64 -9.48 9.65
C GLY A 77 -17.83 -10.76 9.93
N ALA A 78 -16.89 -11.15 9.06
CA ALA A 78 -16.04 -12.33 9.18
C ALA A 78 -14.60 -12.04 9.66
N ALA A 79 -14.22 -10.78 9.84
CA ALA A 79 -12.86 -10.38 10.19
C ALA A 79 -12.60 -10.49 11.70
N THR A 80 -11.57 -11.25 12.09
CA THR A 80 -11.10 -11.33 13.48
C THR A 80 -10.04 -10.25 13.77
N PRO A 81 -10.18 -9.45 14.85
CA PRO A 81 -9.31 -8.31 15.21
C PRO A 81 -7.79 -8.57 15.24
N SER A 82 -7.38 -9.81 15.49
CA SER A 82 -6.00 -10.18 15.80
C SER A 82 -5.11 -10.52 14.59
N MET A 83 -5.57 -10.30 13.35
CA MET A 83 -4.87 -10.80 12.13
C MET A 83 -4.25 -9.74 11.21
N LEU A 84 -4.14 -8.46 11.61
CA LEU A 84 -3.65 -7.40 10.72
C LEU A 84 -2.11 -7.29 10.59
N ASN A 85 -1.37 -8.16 11.27
CA ASN A 85 0.10 -8.13 11.42
C ASN A 85 0.88 -8.84 10.29
N ASN A 86 0.22 -9.35 9.25
CA ASN A 86 0.89 -9.97 8.09
C ASN A 86 0.46 -9.36 6.75
N ILE A 87 -0.22 -8.22 6.79
CA ILE A 87 -0.69 -7.54 5.59
C ILE A 87 0.49 -6.92 4.86
N THR A 88 0.54 -7.12 3.55
CA THR A 88 1.53 -6.46 2.67
C THR A 88 0.84 -5.40 1.82
N ILE A 89 1.40 -4.20 1.79
CA ILE A 89 1.03 -3.15 0.84
C ILE A 89 2.02 -3.22 -0.32
N ASN A 90 1.50 -3.41 -1.52
CA ASN A 90 2.26 -3.52 -2.75
C ASN A 90 2.01 -2.29 -3.62
N GLY A 91 3.03 -1.86 -4.35
CA GLY A 91 2.91 -0.94 -5.46
C GLY A 91 3.43 -1.61 -6.72
N ALA A 92 2.72 -1.41 -7.83
CA ALA A 92 3.12 -1.91 -9.14
C ALA A 92 3.05 -0.78 -10.18
N ALA A 93 4.03 -0.73 -11.07
CA ALA A 93 4.07 0.14 -12.24
C ALA A 93 4.63 -0.62 -13.43
N THR A 94 4.34 -0.16 -14.65
CA THR A 94 5.00 -0.60 -15.87
C THR A 94 5.71 0.59 -16.50
N ILE A 95 7.04 0.55 -16.57
CA ILE A 95 7.86 1.64 -17.11
C ILE A 95 8.57 1.13 -18.35
N ASN A 96 8.28 1.74 -19.50
CA ASN A 96 8.84 1.33 -20.81
C ASN A 96 8.65 -0.18 -21.08
N GLY A 97 7.50 -0.75 -20.70
CA GLY A 97 7.19 -2.17 -20.86
C GLY A 97 7.77 -3.10 -19.79
N ASN A 98 8.55 -2.58 -18.82
CA ASN A 98 9.14 -3.37 -17.75
C ASN A 98 8.35 -3.21 -16.44
N PRO A 99 8.01 -4.30 -15.74
CA PRO A 99 7.37 -4.22 -14.45
C PRO A 99 8.34 -3.69 -13.39
N VAL A 100 7.87 -2.75 -12.59
CA VAL A 100 8.59 -2.18 -11.44
C VAL A 100 7.66 -2.31 -10.24
N ASN A 101 8.10 -3.03 -9.21
CA ASN A 101 7.29 -3.33 -8.03
C ASN A 101 8.04 -3.01 -6.75
N SER A 102 7.29 -2.70 -5.69
CA SER A 102 7.81 -2.58 -4.33
C SER A 102 6.73 -3.00 -3.34
N SER A 103 7.13 -3.54 -2.19
CA SER A 103 6.22 -4.02 -1.15
C SER A 103 6.72 -3.64 0.22
N VAL A 104 5.79 -3.36 1.14
CA VAL A 104 6.09 -3.13 2.55
C VAL A 104 5.03 -3.80 3.43
N GLY A 105 5.44 -4.36 4.57
CA GLY A 105 4.54 -4.98 5.53
C GLY A 105 3.98 -3.99 6.55
N LEU A 106 2.75 -4.22 7.00
CA LEU A 106 2.29 -3.78 8.31
C LEU A 106 2.84 -4.75 9.35
N ILE A 107 3.35 -4.20 10.46
CA ILE A 107 4.07 -4.94 11.53
C ILE A 107 3.25 -4.90 12.80
#